data_AF-W6AI76-F1
#
_entry.id   AF-W6AI76-F1
#
_cell.length_a   1.000
_cell.length_b   1.000
_cell.length_c   1.000
_cell.angle_alpha   90.00
_cell.angle_beta   90.00
_cell.angle_gamma   90.00
#
_symmetry.space_group_name_H-M   'P 1'
#
loop_
_entity.id
_entity.type
_entity.pdbx_description
1 polymer ?
#
loop_
_entity_poly.entity_id
_entity_poly.type
_entity_poly.pdbx_seq_one_letter_code
_entity_poly.pdbx_strand_id
1 'polypeptide(L)'
;MLKMLKINNKINHFLDKSLKETNIVFKSDSKEVVLFMTNSLRREILNTIKKTLKEIFNLNAYSLFYDKDNSKNIIMIANKEILSDESRVAIVKLLNQIIIAKFNIKLFFAIADYYQLYLSIKNFDINKIKDQILNTIKTKQETKLYSITKKHRKQIYKLAIKYSKIKSKSVNIYAGKNINIIYKMD
;
A
#
# COMPACT_ATOMS: atom_id res chain seq x y z
N MET A 1 23.53 4.38 -32.05
CA MET A 1 24.04 4.40 -30.66
C MET A 1 23.03 5.12 -29.78
N LEU A 2 22.14 4.39 -29.12
CA LEU A 2 21.00 4.93 -28.37
C LEU A 2 21.46 5.49 -27.02
N LYS A 3 21.32 6.80 -26.84
CA LYS A 3 21.55 7.53 -25.59
C LYS A 3 20.50 7.09 -24.57
N MET A 4 20.89 6.25 -23.60
CA MET A 4 20.07 5.97 -22.43
C MET A 4 19.85 7.26 -21.64
N LEU A 5 18.58 7.64 -21.48
CA LEU A 5 18.15 8.69 -20.56
C LEU A 5 18.67 8.35 -19.16
N LYS A 6 19.49 9.25 -18.59
CA LYS A 6 19.90 9.20 -17.18
C LYS A 6 18.65 9.17 -16.32
N ILE A 7 18.27 7.97 -15.87
CA ILE A 7 17.31 7.80 -14.78
C ILE A 7 17.94 8.46 -13.56
N ASN A 8 17.29 9.50 -13.08
CA ASN A 8 17.73 10.26 -11.92
C ASN A 8 17.62 9.32 -10.70
N ASN A 9 18.71 8.61 -10.40
CA ASN A 9 18.85 7.70 -9.27
C ASN A 9 18.86 8.51 -7.96
N LYS A 10 17.70 9.07 -7.58
CA LYS A 10 17.34 9.12 -6.17
C LYS A 10 16.77 7.76 -5.79
N ILE A 11 17.61 6.73 -5.90
CA ILE A 11 17.40 5.51 -5.14
C ILE A 11 17.43 5.99 -3.70
N ASN A 12 16.28 5.97 -3.05
CA ASN A 12 16.18 6.14 -1.61
C ASN A 12 17.22 5.19 -0.99
N HIS A 13 18.31 5.74 -0.45
CA HIS A 13 19.35 5.01 0.31
C HIS A 13 18.82 4.46 1.65
N PHE A 14 17.56 4.00 1.68
CA PHE A 14 16.94 3.31 2.81
C PHE A 14 17.61 1.96 3.10
N LEU A 15 18.43 1.44 2.18
CA LEU A 15 19.16 0.19 2.36
C LEU A 15 20.60 0.36 2.85
N ASP A 16 21.17 1.57 2.78
CA ASP A 16 22.63 1.78 2.92
C ASP A 16 23.06 2.58 4.15
N LYS A 17 22.11 3.19 4.89
CA LYS A 17 22.43 3.67 6.23
C LYS A 17 22.35 2.51 7.22
N SER A 18 23.52 2.06 7.67
CA SER A 18 23.77 1.08 8.73
C SER A 18 23.30 1.56 10.11
N LEU A 19 22.12 2.16 10.20
CA LEU A 19 21.54 2.55 11.48
C LEU A 19 21.42 1.28 12.34
N LYS A 20 21.97 1.35 13.56
CA LYS A 20 21.88 0.27 14.55
C LYS A 20 20.42 -0.03 14.88
N GLU A 21 19.59 1.01 14.89
CA GLU A 21 18.17 0.96 15.21
C GLU A 21 17.31 1.60 14.12
N THR A 22 16.05 1.18 14.05
CA THR A 22 15.07 1.66 13.07
C THR A 22 13.73 1.89 13.76
N ASN A 23 13.01 2.93 13.34
CA ASN A 23 11.66 3.20 13.81
C ASN A 23 10.74 2.05 13.38
N ILE A 24 10.34 1.24 14.35
CA ILE A 24 9.40 0.12 14.22
C ILE A 24 8.65 0.06 15.54
N VAL A 25 7.33 0.12 15.49
CA VAL A 25 6.49 0.11 16.69
C VAL A 25 6.01 -1.31 16.98
N PHE A 26 6.36 -1.86 18.13
CA PHE A 26 5.95 -3.21 18.51
C PHE A 26 5.61 -3.32 19.99
N LYS A 27 4.91 -4.39 20.37
CA LYS A 27 4.76 -4.77 21.77
C LYS A 27 5.66 -5.96 22.09
N SER A 28 6.45 -5.81 23.15
CA SER A 28 7.25 -6.87 23.75
C SER A 28 6.39 -7.81 24.61
N ASP A 29 7.03 -8.83 25.16
CA ASP A 29 6.44 -9.78 26.12
C ASP A 29 5.96 -9.12 27.42
N SER A 30 6.68 -8.08 27.86
CA SER A 30 6.28 -7.23 28.98
C SER A 30 5.05 -6.37 28.67
N LYS A 31 4.47 -6.49 27.46
CA LYS A 31 3.37 -5.66 26.92
C LYS A 31 3.73 -4.18 26.76
N GLU A 32 5.02 -3.84 26.91
CA GLU A 32 5.53 -2.48 26.69
C GLU A 32 5.52 -2.14 25.22
N VAL A 33 5.23 -0.88 24.91
CA VAL A 33 5.29 -0.36 23.54
C VAL A 33 6.72 0.13 23.28
N VAL A 34 7.38 -0.52 22.33
CA VAL A 34 8.74 -0.17 21.91
C VAL A 34 8.65 0.52 20.55
N LEU A 35 9.35 1.66 20.40
CA LEU A 35 9.31 2.50 19.18
C LEU A 35 10.47 2.25 18.21
N PHE A 36 11.49 1.52 18.66
CA PHE A 36 12.71 1.25 17.90
C PHE A 36 13.10 -0.22 17.99
N MET A 37 13.60 -0.76 16.87
CA MET A 37 14.09 -2.12 16.79
C MET A 37 15.50 -2.13 16.22
N THR A 38 16.36 -3.01 16.72
CA THR A 38 17.67 -3.26 16.13
C THR A 38 17.52 -3.69 14.66
N ASN A 39 18.41 -3.20 13.80
CA ASN A 39 18.30 -3.45 12.37
C ASN A 39 18.53 -4.94 12.03
N SER A 40 19.29 -5.67 12.85
CA SER A 40 19.47 -7.13 12.74
C SER A 40 18.13 -7.85 12.92
N LEU A 41 17.43 -7.61 14.04
CA LEU A 41 16.13 -8.20 14.33
C LEU A 41 15.09 -7.81 13.27
N ARG A 42 15.08 -6.53 12.84
CA ARG A 42 14.20 -6.08 11.74
C ARG A 42 14.45 -6.87 10.45
N ARG A 43 15.72 -7.13 10.10
CA ARG A 43 16.08 -7.89 8.90
C ARG A 43 15.63 -9.34 9.00
N GLU A 44 15.79 -9.97 10.16
CA GLU A 44 15.32 -11.35 10.40
C GLU A 44 13.80 -11.47 10.30
N ILE A 45 13.07 -10.52 10.88
CA ILE A 45 11.61 -10.44 10.76
C ILE A 45 11.22 -10.25 9.29
N LEU A 46 11.84 -9.31 8.58
CA LEU A 46 11.56 -9.07 7.16
C LEU A 46 11.86 -10.31 6.31
N ASN A 47 12.94 -11.03 6.58
CA ASN A 47 13.28 -12.26 5.85
C ASN A 47 12.27 -13.38 6.13
N THR A 48 11.80 -13.49 7.37
CA THR A 48 10.73 -14.43 7.72
C THR A 48 9.44 -14.09 6.97
N ILE A 49 9.04 -12.80 6.98
CA ILE A 49 7.87 -12.31 6.23
C ILE A 49 8.02 -12.59 4.73
N LYS A 50 9.18 -12.29 4.14
CA LYS A 50 9.46 -12.53 2.72
C LYS A 50 9.29 -14.00 2.35
N LYS A 51 9.87 -14.90 3.15
CA LYS A 51 9.77 -16.35 2.94
C LYS A 51 8.32 -16.80 3.00
N THR A 52 7.61 -16.48 4.07
CA THR A 52 6.19 -16.85 4.26
C THR A 52 5.30 -16.33 3.14
N LEU A 53 5.43 -15.05 2.78
CA LEU A 53 4.61 -14.44 1.73
C LEU A 53 4.88 -15.07 0.37
N LYS A 54 6.15 -15.42 0.09
CA LYS A 54 6.52 -16.04 -1.17
C LYS A 54 6.02 -17.48 -1.27
N GLU A 55 6.17 -18.27 -0.20
CA GLU A 55 5.83 -19.69 -0.18
C GLU A 55 4.31 -19.93 -0.16
N ILE A 56 3.56 -19.15 0.63
CA ILE A 56 2.13 -19.39 0.83
C ILE A 56 1.26 -18.63 -0.18
N PHE A 57 1.63 -17.39 -0.52
CA PHE A 57 0.79 -16.50 -1.32
C PHE A 57 1.41 -16.09 -2.66
N ASN A 58 2.63 -16.56 -2.97
CA ASN A 58 3.41 -16.10 -4.12
C ASN A 58 3.60 -14.57 -4.18
N LEU A 59 3.65 -13.91 -3.01
CA LEU A 59 3.81 -12.46 -2.89
C LEU A 59 5.25 -12.08 -2.58
N ASN A 60 5.74 -11.01 -3.21
CA ASN A 60 7.06 -10.47 -2.92
C ASN A 60 6.94 -9.31 -1.94
N ALA A 61 7.56 -9.42 -0.77
CA ALA A 61 7.78 -8.31 0.15
C ALA A 61 9.18 -7.71 -0.02
N TYR A 62 9.31 -6.40 0.19
CA TYR A 62 10.56 -5.67 -0.07
C TYR A 62 11.09 -4.97 1.16
N SER A 63 10.21 -4.32 1.92
CA SER A 63 10.60 -3.53 3.09
C SER A 63 9.56 -3.62 4.20
N LEU A 64 10.05 -3.34 5.40
CA LEU A 64 9.28 -3.15 6.63
C LEU A 64 9.76 -1.86 7.27
N PHE A 65 8.85 -0.91 7.48
CA PHE A 65 9.15 0.41 8.05
C PHE A 65 7.95 0.97 8.83
N TYR A 66 8.16 1.89 9.75
CA TYR A 66 7.07 2.59 10.44
C TYR A 66 6.57 3.80 9.64
N ASP A 67 5.26 3.87 9.42
CA ASP A 67 4.57 5.03 8.88
C ASP A 67 3.95 5.84 10.02
N LYS A 68 4.50 7.04 10.24
CA LYS A 68 4.07 7.95 11.31
C LYS A 68 2.65 8.47 11.08
N ASP A 69 2.28 8.74 9.83
CA ASP A 69 0.99 9.37 9.50
C ASP A 69 -0.18 8.43 9.79
N ASN A 70 0.03 7.12 9.58
CA ASN A 70 -0.97 6.09 9.85
C ASN A 70 -0.75 5.35 11.18
N SER A 71 0.30 5.70 11.93
CA SER A 71 0.70 5.07 13.20
C SER A 71 0.78 3.54 13.12
N LYS A 72 1.37 3.01 12.04
CA LYS A 72 1.48 1.57 11.79
C LYS A 72 2.79 1.21 11.13
N ASN A 73 3.26 -0.01 11.35
CA ASN A 73 4.30 -0.57 10.50
C ASN A 73 3.71 -0.94 9.13
N ILE A 74 4.48 -0.77 8.07
CA ILE A 74 4.07 -1.04 6.71
C ILE A 74 4.99 -2.09 6.13
N ILE A 75 4.38 -3.18 5.64
CA ILE A 75 5.05 -4.15 4.78
C ILE A 75 4.79 -3.73 3.34
N MET A 76 5.84 -3.34 2.64
CA MET A 76 5.75 -3.06 1.22
C MET A 76 5.80 -4.37 0.44
N ILE A 77 4.81 -4.56 -0.42
CA ILE A 77 4.77 -5.68 -1.36
C ILE A 77 4.70 -5.17 -2.81
N ALA A 78 4.95 -6.08 -3.75
CA ALA A 78 4.58 -5.91 -5.14
C ALA A 78 3.82 -7.15 -5.58
N ASN A 79 2.56 -6.96 -5.98
CA ASN A 79 1.74 -8.02 -6.55
C ASN A 79 1.15 -7.58 -7.88
N LYS A 80 1.07 -8.49 -8.85
CA LYS A 80 0.44 -8.21 -10.14
C LYS A 80 -1.06 -7.93 -9.97
N GLU A 81 -1.69 -8.71 -9.12
CA GLU A 81 -3.13 -8.62 -8.83
C GLU A 81 -3.39 -7.85 -7.53
N ILE A 82 -4.59 -7.29 -7.43
CA ILE A 82 -5.00 -6.54 -6.25
C ILE A 82 -5.43 -7.52 -5.19
N LEU A 83 -4.77 -7.47 -4.03
CA LEU A 83 -5.24 -8.16 -2.86
C LEU A 83 -6.57 -7.54 -2.38
N SER A 84 -7.57 -8.40 -2.18
CA SER A 84 -8.81 -8.01 -1.52
C SER A 84 -8.54 -7.61 -0.07
N ASP A 85 -9.47 -6.85 0.53
CA ASP A 85 -9.33 -6.46 1.93
C ASP A 85 -9.40 -7.68 2.86
N GLU A 86 -10.22 -8.68 2.55
CA GLU A 86 -10.26 -9.95 3.28
C GLU A 86 -8.91 -10.67 3.22
N SER A 87 -8.30 -10.70 2.04
CA SER A 87 -7.00 -11.32 1.80
C SER A 87 -5.90 -10.62 2.60
N ARG A 88 -5.89 -9.28 2.60
CA ARG A 88 -4.95 -8.49 3.41
C ARG A 88 -5.12 -8.76 4.90
N VAL A 89 -6.36 -8.82 5.39
CA VAL A 89 -6.64 -9.11 6.80
C VAL A 89 -6.16 -10.51 7.18
N ALA A 90 -6.43 -11.52 6.34
CA ALA A 90 -5.98 -12.89 6.57
C ALA A 90 -4.45 -12.99 6.62
N ILE A 91 -3.76 -12.38 5.64
CA ILE A 91 -2.29 -12.35 5.61
C ILE A 91 -1.73 -11.67 6.85
N VAL A 92 -2.28 -10.52 7.26
CA VAL A 92 -1.82 -9.79 8.46
C VAL A 92 -2.01 -10.61 9.72
N LYS A 93 -3.14 -11.33 9.86
CA LYS A 93 -3.39 -12.22 11.00
C LYS A 93 -2.37 -13.36 11.06
N LEU A 94 -2.13 -14.04 9.94
CA LEU A 94 -1.18 -15.15 9.86
C LEU A 94 0.25 -14.70 10.19
N LEU A 95 0.71 -13.62 9.55
CA LEU A 95 2.04 -13.08 9.80
C LEU A 95 2.23 -12.67 11.26
N ASN A 96 1.19 -12.10 11.90
CA ASN A 96 1.24 -11.79 13.33
C ASN A 96 1.44 -13.04 14.20
N GLN A 97 0.74 -14.13 13.92
CA GLN A 97 0.90 -15.37 14.66
C GLN A 97 2.31 -15.94 14.51
N ILE A 98 2.86 -15.92 13.29
CA ILE A 98 4.23 -16.38 13.02
C ILE A 98 5.26 -15.52 13.76
N ILE A 99 5.09 -14.20 13.75
CA ILE A 99 6.05 -13.28 14.40
C ILE A 99 5.99 -13.45 15.92
N ILE A 100 4.79 -13.57 16.50
CA ILE A 100 4.64 -13.85 17.94
C ILE A 100 5.31 -15.17 18.30
N ALA A 101 5.02 -16.25 17.56
CA ALA A 101 5.57 -17.57 17.86
C ALA A 101 7.10 -17.63 17.73
N LYS A 102 7.69 -16.90 16.78
CA LYS A 102 9.13 -16.98 16.49
C LYS A 102 9.98 -15.96 17.25
N PHE A 103 9.45 -14.75 17.47
CA PHE A 103 10.21 -13.63 18.02
C PHE A 103 9.66 -13.12 19.34
N ASN A 104 8.52 -13.64 19.81
CA ASN A 104 7.82 -13.15 20.99
C ASN A 104 7.54 -11.64 20.92
N ILE A 105 7.13 -11.18 19.73
CA ILE A 105 6.85 -9.77 19.47
C ILE A 105 5.52 -9.66 18.75
N LYS A 106 4.71 -8.68 19.15
CA LYS A 106 3.50 -8.31 18.42
C LYS A 106 3.74 -7.05 17.59
N LEU A 107 3.77 -7.21 16.27
CA LEU A 107 3.92 -6.11 15.32
C LEU A 107 2.55 -5.67 14.78
N PHE A 108 2.19 -4.40 14.99
CA PHE A 108 1.02 -3.83 14.33
C PHE A 108 1.41 -3.35 12.94
N PHE A 109 1.08 -4.13 11.91
CA PHE A 109 1.40 -3.75 10.53
C PHE A 109 0.20 -3.78 9.59
N ALA A 110 0.35 -3.05 8.49
CA ALA A 110 -0.50 -3.11 7.32
C ALA A 110 0.32 -3.43 6.07
N ILE A 111 -0.36 -3.91 5.04
CA ILE A 111 0.25 -4.23 3.76
C ILE A 111 0.01 -3.07 2.80
N ALA A 112 1.09 -2.54 2.23
CA ALA A 112 1.04 -1.52 1.20
C ALA A 112 1.55 -2.08 -0.13
N ASP A 113 0.68 -2.11 -1.13
CA ASP A 113 1.04 -2.50 -2.49
C ASP A 113 1.34 -1.26 -3.35
N TYR A 114 2.60 -0.81 -3.30
CA TYR A 114 3.06 0.32 -4.10
C TYR A 114 3.16 -0.01 -5.59
N TYR A 115 3.15 -1.30 -5.96
CA TYR A 115 3.14 -1.68 -7.37
C TYR A 115 1.81 -1.32 -8.04
N GLN A 116 0.69 -1.36 -7.31
CA GLN A 116 -0.59 -0.87 -7.82
C GLN A 116 -0.57 0.62 -8.16
N LEU A 117 0.14 1.43 -7.35
CA LEU A 117 0.36 2.84 -7.68
C LEU A 117 1.15 2.98 -8.98
N TYR A 118 2.22 2.19 -9.16
CA TYR A 118 3.00 2.18 -10.40
C TYR A 118 2.15 1.77 -11.62
N LEU A 119 1.38 0.68 -11.51
CA LEU A 119 0.50 0.22 -12.59
C LEU A 119 -0.56 1.25 -12.94
N SER A 120 -1.15 1.92 -11.95
CA SER A 120 -2.15 2.97 -12.18
C SER A 120 -1.59 4.13 -12.99
N ILE A 121 -0.32 4.50 -12.76
CA ILE A 121 0.34 5.60 -13.46
C ILE A 121 0.58 5.18 -14.91
N LYS A 122 1.09 3.96 -15.11
CA LYS A 122 1.41 3.42 -16.42
C LYS A 122 0.16 3.25 -17.29
N ASN A 123 -0.94 2.81 -16.70
CA ASN A 123 -2.18 2.48 -17.41
C ASN A 123 -3.25 3.57 -17.28
N PHE A 124 -2.88 4.79 -16.86
CA PHE A 124 -3.83 5.87 -16.67
C PHE A 124 -4.43 6.31 -18.00
N ASP A 125 -5.75 6.19 -18.11
CA ASP A 125 -6.51 6.64 -19.27
C ASP A 125 -7.79 7.32 -18.79
N ILE A 126 -7.93 8.61 -19.13
CA ILE A 126 -9.06 9.42 -18.71
C ILE A 126 -10.38 8.96 -19.35
N ASN A 127 -10.33 8.34 -20.54
CA ASN A 127 -11.52 7.82 -21.21
C ASN A 127 -12.07 6.61 -20.46
N LYS A 128 -11.20 5.70 -20.00
CA LYS A 128 -11.60 4.58 -19.14
C LYS A 128 -12.25 5.06 -17.83
N ILE A 129 -11.74 6.17 -17.25
CA ILE A 129 -12.37 6.76 -16.07
C ILE A 129 -13.76 7.32 -16.40
N LYS A 130 -13.94 7.95 -17.57
CA LYS A 130 -15.24 8.42 -18.04
C LYS A 130 -16.23 7.26 -18.15
N ASP A 131 -15.81 6.13 -18.72
CA ASP A 131 -16.66 4.95 -18.85
C ASP A 131 -17.06 4.39 -17.49
N GLN A 132 -16.13 4.36 -16.52
CA GLN A 132 -16.43 3.96 -15.15
C GLN A 132 -17.39 4.90 -14.42
N ILE A 133 -17.30 6.22 -14.69
CA ILE A 133 -18.28 7.19 -14.20
C ILE A 133 -19.66 6.90 -14.77
N LEU A 134 -19.77 6.72 -16.10
CA LEU A 134 -21.03 6.43 -16.75
C LEU A 134 -21.63 5.12 -16.25
N ASN A 135 -20.79 4.09 -16.06
CA ASN A 135 -21.23 2.82 -15.48
C ASN A 135 -21.76 3.01 -14.05
N THR A 136 -21.07 3.79 -13.21
CA THR A 136 -21.55 4.12 -11.86
C THR A 136 -22.92 4.81 -11.88
N ILE A 137 -23.16 5.71 -12.84
CA ILE A 137 -24.48 6.36 -13.01
C ILE A 137 -25.55 5.32 -13.38
N LYS A 138 -25.20 4.40 -14.29
CA LYS A 138 -26.12 3.37 -14.78
C LYS A 138 -26.48 2.34 -13.71
N THR A 139 -25.49 1.80 -13.00
CA THR A 139 -25.67 0.73 -12.02
C THR A 139 -26.02 1.26 -10.63
N LYS A 140 -25.76 2.55 -10.37
CA LYS A 140 -25.83 3.18 -9.03
C LYS A 140 -24.89 2.53 -8.00
N GLN A 141 -23.96 1.69 -8.43
CA GLN A 141 -22.97 1.05 -7.56
C GLN A 141 -21.69 1.86 -7.47
N GLU A 142 -21.10 1.92 -6.27
CA GLU A 142 -19.83 2.59 -6.05
C GLU A 142 -18.71 1.92 -6.85
N THR A 143 -17.97 2.72 -7.63
CA THR A 143 -16.76 2.25 -8.31
C THR A 143 -15.52 2.71 -7.55
N LYS A 144 -14.70 1.76 -7.11
CA LYS A 144 -13.41 2.02 -6.46
C LYS A 144 -12.29 2.03 -7.50
N LEU A 145 -11.65 3.17 -7.68
CA LEU A 145 -10.47 3.30 -8.54
C LEU A 145 -9.21 2.85 -7.80
N TYR A 146 -8.20 2.44 -8.57
CA TYR A 146 -6.88 2.10 -8.05
C TYR A 146 -6.18 3.29 -7.39
N SER A 147 -5.15 2.97 -6.61
CA SER A 147 -4.31 3.99 -5.98
C SER A 147 -3.63 4.80 -7.03
N ILE A 148 -3.77 6.12 -6.94
CA ILE A 148 -3.35 7.00 -8.02
C ILE A 148 -2.68 8.25 -7.48
N THR A 149 -1.83 8.89 -8.29
CA THR A 149 -1.06 10.07 -7.88
C THR A 149 -1.95 11.30 -7.66
N LYS A 150 -1.48 12.25 -6.84
CA LYS A 150 -2.18 13.54 -6.63
C LYS A 150 -2.50 14.26 -7.93
N LYS A 151 -1.62 14.19 -8.94
CA LYS A 151 -1.80 14.79 -10.27
C LYS A 151 -3.02 14.20 -10.98
N HIS A 152 -3.07 12.87 -11.11
CA HIS A 152 -4.20 12.21 -11.77
C HIS A 152 -5.49 12.32 -10.96
N ARG A 153 -5.43 12.28 -9.61
CA ARG A 153 -6.60 12.54 -8.76
C ARG A 153 -7.27 13.87 -9.09
N LYS A 154 -6.49 14.94 -9.27
CA LYS A 154 -7.02 16.25 -9.68
C LYS A 154 -7.73 16.20 -11.04
N GLN A 155 -7.22 15.43 -12.00
CA GLN A 155 -7.86 15.26 -13.30
C GLN A 155 -9.19 14.52 -13.18
N ILE A 156 -9.22 13.44 -12.39
CA ILE A 156 -10.44 12.68 -12.11
C ILE A 156 -11.48 13.57 -11.43
N TYR A 157 -11.08 14.40 -10.45
CA TYR A 157 -12.01 15.34 -9.80
C TYR A 157 -12.59 16.36 -10.76
N LYS A 158 -11.76 16.96 -11.63
CA LYS A 158 -12.24 17.87 -12.67
C LYS A 158 -13.22 17.21 -13.63
N LEU A 159 -13.01 15.93 -13.96
CA LEU A 159 -13.94 15.17 -14.78
C LEU A 159 -15.25 14.88 -14.04
N ALA A 160 -15.17 14.36 -12.81
CA ALA A 160 -16.33 13.96 -12.01
C ALA A 160 -17.28 15.13 -11.69
N ILE A 161 -16.76 16.34 -11.49
CA ILE A 161 -17.58 17.55 -11.24
C ILE A 161 -18.55 17.85 -12.39
N LYS A 162 -18.24 17.42 -13.61
CA LYS A 162 -19.12 17.59 -14.77
C LYS A 162 -20.40 16.73 -14.70
N TYR A 163 -20.45 15.77 -13.78
CA TYR A 163 -21.57 14.84 -13.62
C TYR A 163 -22.28 15.13 -12.30
N SER A 164 -23.45 15.77 -12.35
CA SER A 164 -24.19 16.23 -11.16
C SER A 164 -24.50 15.09 -10.18
N LYS A 165 -24.89 13.93 -10.69
CA LYS A 165 -25.23 12.71 -9.93
C LYS A 165 -24.03 11.95 -9.36
N ILE A 166 -22.81 12.48 -9.48
CA ILE A 166 -21.59 11.82 -9.02
C ILE A 166 -20.94 12.62 -7.90
N LYS A 167 -20.51 11.88 -6.87
CA LYS A 167 -19.58 12.34 -5.84
C LYS A 167 -18.29 11.55 -5.99
N SER A 168 -17.16 12.23 -5.85
CA SER A 168 -15.85 11.57 -5.83
C SER A 168 -15.17 11.82 -4.49
N LYS A 169 -14.62 10.78 -3.86
CA LYS A 169 -13.97 10.84 -2.54
C LYS A 169 -12.60 10.18 -2.60
N SER A 170 -11.56 10.86 -2.12
CA SER A 170 -10.25 10.21 -1.88
C SER A 170 -10.33 9.35 -0.63
N VAL A 171 -9.86 8.11 -0.71
CA VAL A 171 -9.67 7.23 0.45
C VAL A 171 -8.17 6.94 0.59
N ASN A 172 -7.62 7.15 1.79
CA ASN A 172 -6.23 6.83 2.06
C ASN A 172 -6.08 5.30 2.11
N ILE A 173 -5.16 4.78 1.32
CA ILE A 173 -4.70 3.41 1.46
C ILE A 173 -3.19 3.49 1.72
N TYR A 174 -2.60 2.55 2.43
CA TYR A 174 -1.18 2.67 2.85
C TYR A 174 -0.18 2.95 1.70
N ALA A 175 -0.54 2.58 0.46
CA ALA A 175 0.24 2.85 -0.75
C ALA A 175 -0.15 4.13 -1.53
N GLY A 176 -0.98 5.02 -0.97
CA GLY A 176 -1.42 6.25 -1.63
C GLY A 176 -2.88 6.62 -1.35
N LYS A 177 -3.58 7.17 -2.35
CA LYS A 177 -5.03 7.41 -2.22
C LYS A 177 -5.76 6.83 -3.42
N ASN A 178 -6.79 6.07 -3.13
CA ASN A 178 -7.78 5.65 -4.12
C ASN A 178 -8.81 6.77 -4.30
N ILE A 179 -9.54 6.76 -5.41
CA ILE A 179 -10.75 7.56 -5.57
C ILE A 179 -11.94 6.63 -5.65
N ASN A 180 -12.94 6.89 -4.83
CA ASN A 180 -14.23 6.25 -4.94
C ASN A 180 -15.15 7.17 -5.74
N ILE A 181 -15.80 6.64 -6.76
CA ILE A 181 -16.85 7.28 -7.55
C ILE A 181 -18.18 6.75 -7.02
N ILE A 182 -19.01 7.64 -6.49
CA ILE A 182 -20.22 7.31 -5.74
C ILE A 182 -21.40 7.99 -6.43
N TYR A 183 -22.48 7.25 -6.65
CA TYR A 183 -23.76 7.80 -7.11
C TYR A 183 -24.42 8.59 -5.98
N LYS A 184 -24.87 9.80 -6.26
CA LYS A 184 -25.72 10.57 -5.35
C LYS A 184 -27.16 10.10 -5.56
N MET A 185 -27.74 9.50 -4.53
CA MET A 185 -29.19 9.41 -4.45
C MET A 185 -29.68 10.81 -4.07
N ASP A 186 -30.54 11.37 -4.91
CA ASP A 186 -31.20 12.66 -4.66
C ASP A 186 -32.09 12.56 -3.41
#